data_AF-A0A846ALD0-F1
#
_entry.id   AF-A0A846ALD0-F1
#
_cell.length_a   1.000
_cell.length_b   1.000
_cell.length_c   1.000
_cell.angle_alpha   90.00
_cell.angle_beta   90.00
_cell.angle_gamma   90.00
#
_symmetry.space_group_name_H-M   'P 1'
#
loop_
_entity.id
_entity.type
_entity.pdbx_description
1 polymer ?
#
loop_
_entity_poly.entity_id
_entity_poly.type
_entity_poly.pdbx_seq_one_letter_code
_entity_poly.pdbx_strand_id
1 'polypeptide(L)'
;MARLNQIIAIEKGIKSRSVQELAEAQKALQKPALLSGISRTYRPKDEEGEQLPPESKKLEVKAQEIIRKTAEVLTKLFDVTATKDWTNCTARADVVVDGQTLLTQAPVSYLLFLEKQFTDLRSFIKKLPVLDAADTWTFDQSSDCWATEPVQTLRTFKTPRNHVKAEATEHHPAQVEVYYEDVTIGYWRTVKFSGALPARRVNEMLEKLEKLSQAVKFAREEANNSETEEQRVGERIFQYLFS
;
A
#
# COMPACT_ATOMS: atom_id res chain seq x y z
N MET A 1 0.92 23.33 24.49
CA MET A 1 1.79 22.37 23.77
C MET A 1 1.09 21.98 22.48
N ALA A 2 1.83 21.70 21.40
CA ALA A 2 1.23 21.17 20.18
C ALA A 2 0.82 19.70 20.39
N ARG A 3 -0.10 19.21 19.58
CA ARG A 3 -0.48 17.78 19.54
C ARG A 3 0.28 17.06 18.43
N LEU A 4 0.47 15.75 18.57
CA LEU A 4 1.22 14.95 17.61
C LEU A 4 0.64 15.06 16.20
N ASN A 5 -0.69 15.03 16.05
CA ASN A 5 -1.35 15.27 14.76
C ASN A 5 -1.02 16.64 14.13
N GLN A 6 -0.90 17.70 14.94
CA GLN A 6 -0.52 19.04 14.46
C GLN A 6 0.94 19.08 14.00
N ILE A 7 1.84 18.44 14.75
CA ILE A 7 3.25 18.31 14.38
C ILE A 7 3.39 17.54 13.06
N ILE A 8 2.68 16.41 12.90
CA ILE A 8 2.66 15.62 11.67
C ILE A 8 2.16 16.48 10.48
N ALA A 9 1.13 17.30 10.69
CA ALA A 9 0.58 18.14 9.62
C ALA A 9 1.58 19.19 9.10
N ILE A 10 2.37 19.82 9.98
CA ILE A 10 3.36 20.83 9.58
C ILE A 10 4.69 20.24 9.10
N GLU A 11 5.07 19.05 9.59
CA GLU A 11 6.35 18.40 9.28
C GLU A 11 6.54 18.24 7.76
N LYS A 12 5.48 17.83 7.05
CA LYS A 12 5.54 17.63 5.59
C LYS A 12 5.95 18.89 4.85
N GLY A 13 5.40 20.05 5.23
CA GLY A 13 5.73 21.34 4.63
C GLY A 13 7.15 21.78 4.96
N ILE A 14 7.58 21.61 6.22
CA ILE A 14 8.94 21.92 6.67
C ILE A 14 9.94 21.05 5.91
N LYS A 15 9.71 19.74 5.82
CA LYS A 15 10.58 18.80 5.09
C LYS A 15 10.74 19.17 3.62
N SER A 16 9.63 19.47 2.93
CA SER A 16 9.68 19.88 1.52
C SER A 16 10.50 21.16 1.34
N ARG A 17 10.28 22.16 2.21
CA ARG A 17 11.00 23.43 2.15
C ARG A 17 12.49 23.26 2.44
N SER A 18 12.85 22.50 3.49
CA SER A 18 14.25 22.27 3.85
C SER A 18 15.04 21.56 2.76
N VAL A 19 14.42 20.61 2.05
CA VAL A 19 15.06 19.94 0.89
C VAL A 19 15.32 20.93 -0.24
N GLN A 20 14.35 21.79 -0.55
CA GLN A 20 14.49 22.79 -1.60
C GLN A 20 15.60 23.81 -1.25
N GLU A 21 15.56 24.39 -0.05
CA GLU A 21 16.53 25.41 0.36
C GLU A 21 17.96 24.85 0.44
N LEU A 22 18.12 23.58 0.87
CA LEU A 22 19.42 22.90 0.86
C LEU A 22 19.94 22.71 -0.58
N ALA A 23 19.08 22.32 -1.52
CA ALA A 23 19.48 22.16 -2.92
C ALA A 23 19.88 23.51 -3.56
N GLU A 24 19.18 24.59 -3.23
CA GLU A 24 19.51 25.94 -3.67
C GLU A 24 20.86 26.41 -3.10
N ALA A 25 21.11 26.16 -1.81
CA ALA A 25 22.39 26.44 -1.15
C ALA A 25 23.55 25.69 -1.84
N GLN A 26 23.39 24.40 -2.11
CA GLN A 26 24.38 23.59 -2.83
C GLN A 26 24.65 24.14 -4.24
N LYS A 27 23.59 24.47 -4.99
CA LYS A 27 23.71 25.02 -6.34
C LYS A 27 24.44 26.38 -6.36
N ALA A 28 24.23 27.22 -5.36
CA ALA A 28 24.93 28.49 -5.23
C ALA A 28 26.43 28.28 -4.98
N LEU A 29 26.79 27.35 -4.09
CA LEU A 29 28.19 27.04 -3.77
C LEU A 29 28.95 26.38 -4.94
N GLN A 30 28.24 25.68 -5.84
CA GLN A 30 28.82 25.08 -7.04
C GLN A 30 29.17 26.10 -8.15
N LYS A 31 28.96 27.39 -7.94
CA LYS A 31 29.30 28.45 -8.90
C LYS A 31 30.47 29.29 -8.38
N PRO A 32 31.74 28.92 -8.68
CA PRO A 32 32.91 29.64 -8.18
C PRO A 32 32.89 31.14 -8.49
N ALA A 33 32.35 31.53 -9.65
CA ALA A 33 32.25 32.92 -10.07
C ALA A 33 31.42 33.82 -9.13
N LEU A 34 30.49 33.24 -8.34
CA LEU A 34 29.70 33.94 -7.31
C LEU A 34 30.48 34.14 -6.01
N LEU A 35 31.44 33.25 -5.75
CA LEU A 35 32.30 33.22 -4.56
C LEU A 35 33.62 33.97 -4.77
N SER A 36 33.87 34.47 -5.99
CA SER A 36 35.09 35.19 -6.37
C SER A 36 34.79 36.65 -6.69
N GLY A 37 35.53 37.57 -6.07
CA GLY A 37 35.54 38.99 -6.40
C GLY A 37 36.92 39.40 -6.91
N ILE A 38 36.99 40.54 -7.60
CA ILE A 38 38.26 41.13 -8.06
C ILE A 38 38.26 42.62 -7.76
N SER A 39 39.42 43.16 -7.38
CA SER A 39 39.65 44.59 -7.30
C SER A 39 41.06 44.85 -7.84
N ARG A 40 41.14 45.60 -8.94
CA ARG A 40 42.40 45.97 -9.59
C ARG A 40 42.48 47.48 -9.66
N THR A 41 43.58 48.00 -9.15
CA THR A 41 43.98 49.39 -9.32
C THR A 41 45.22 49.41 -10.18
N TYR A 42 45.17 50.15 -11.28
CA TYR A 42 46.31 50.31 -12.17
C TYR A 42 47.16 51.50 -11.70
N ARG A 43 48.48 51.30 -11.60
CA ARG A 43 49.44 52.37 -11.37
C ARG A 43 50.48 52.34 -12.49
N PRO A 44 50.61 53.40 -13.31
CA PRO A 44 51.63 53.45 -14.34
C PRO A 44 53.03 53.42 -13.72
N LYS A 45 53.98 52.85 -14.47
CA LYS A 45 55.37 52.71 -14.02
C LYS A 45 56.13 54.05 -14.00
N ASP A 46 55.84 54.90 -14.97
CA ASP A 46 56.47 56.20 -15.18
C ASP A 46 55.42 57.33 -15.09
N GLU A 47 55.84 58.56 -14.78
CA GLU A 47 54.93 59.70 -14.54
C GLU A 47 54.13 60.14 -15.78
N GLU A 48 54.62 59.81 -16.98
CA GLU A 48 53.95 60.07 -18.26
C GLU A 48 53.07 58.89 -18.75
N GLY A 49 52.94 57.83 -17.95
CA GLY A 49 52.23 56.62 -18.34
C GLY A 49 50.70 56.78 -18.40
N GLU A 50 50.07 56.03 -19.30
CA GLU A 50 48.61 55.99 -19.48
C GLU A 50 47.91 55.55 -18.19
N GLN A 51 46.90 56.30 -17.73
CA GLN A 51 46.07 55.88 -16.59
C GLN A 51 44.91 55.01 -17.05
N LEU A 52 44.78 53.83 -16.47
CA LEU A 52 43.65 52.93 -16.69
C LEU A 52 42.67 52.99 -15.53
N PRO A 53 41.34 52.93 -15.78
CA PRO A 53 40.34 52.94 -14.73
C PRO A 53 40.44 51.66 -13.87
N PRO A 54 40.14 51.75 -12.56
CA PRO A 54 40.12 50.58 -11.70
C PRO A 54 39.00 49.62 -12.09
N GLU A 55 39.28 48.32 -12.02
CA GLU A 55 38.31 47.24 -12.24
C GLU A 55 37.86 46.70 -10.88
N SER A 56 36.55 46.60 -10.62
CA SER A 56 36.04 45.97 -9.40
C SER A 56 34.81 45.12 -9.65
N LYS A 57 34.85 43.88 -9.14
CA LYS A 57 33.72 42.96 -9.01
C LYS A 57 33.62 42.50 -7.57
N LYS A 58 32.49 42.75 -6.92
CA LYS A 58 32.23 42.26 -5.55
C LYS A 58 31.80 40.80 -5.56
N LEU A 59 31.96 40.16 -4.40
CA LEU A 59 31.41 38.83 -4.12
C LEU A 59 29.87 38.90 -4.14
N GLU A 60 29.22 37.95 -4.81
CA GLU A 60 27.76 37.84 -4.83
C GLU A 60 27.25 36.92 -3.71
N VAL A 61 28.06 35.95 -3.31
CA VAL A 61 27.72 34.94 -2.30
C VAL A 61 28.88 34.78 -1.31
N LYS A 62 28.56 34.61 -0.02
CA LYS A 62 29.51 34.21 1.00
C LYS A 62 29.17 32.83 1.55
N ALA A 63 30.16 31.92 1.56
CA ALA A 63 29.96 30.56 2.06
C ALA A 63 29.47 30.53 3.52
N GLN A 64 30.02 31.39 4.38
CA GLN A 64 29.61 31.48 5.80
C GLN A 64 28.12 31.84 5.97
N GLU A 65 27.60 32.73 5.12
CA GLU A 65 26.19 33.12 5.15
C GLU A 65 25.30 31.97 4.68
N ILE A 66 25.73 31.20 3.67
CA ILE A 66 25.03 30.00 3.22
C ILE A 66 25.02 28.93 4.31
N ILE A 67 26.16 28.68 4.98
CA ILE A 67 26.26 27.71 6.08
C ILE A 67 25.27 28.08 7.19
N ARG A 68 25.26 29.36 7.62
CA ARG A 68 24.35 29.84 8.65
C ARG A 68 22.88 29.62 8.27
N LYS A 69 22.47 30.04 7.06
CA LYS A 69 21.10 29.83 6.57
C LYS A 69 20.74 28.35 6.51
N THR A 70 21.65 27.52 6.02
CA THR A 70 21.46 26.07 5.93
C THR A 70 21.25 25.45 7.32
N ALA A 71 22.08 25.84 8.29
CA ALA A 71 21.95 25.40 9.68
C ALA A 71 20.60 25.81 10.29
N GLU A 72 20.15 27.05 10.09
CA GLU A 72 18.84 27.54 10.58
C GLU A 72 17.67 26.73 10.01
N VAL A 73 17.72 26.41 8.71
CA VAL A 73 16.68 25.65 8.00
C VAL A 73 16.64 24.19 8.44
N LEU A 74 17.80 23.55 8.53
CA LEU A 74 17.89 22.16 8.92
C LEU A 74 17.65 21.96 10.43
N THR A 75 17.95 22.96 11.26
CA THR A 75 17.60 22.94 12.69
C THR A 75 16.09 22.75 12.88
N LYS A 76 15.29 23.56 12.17
CA LYS A 76 13.81 23.44 12.21
C LYS A 76 13.33 22.06 11.77
N LEU A 77 13.95 21.49 10.73
CA LEU A 77 13.62 20.15 10.25
C LEU A 77 13.95 19.09 11.32
N PHE A 78 15.11 19.18 11.95
CA PHE A 78 15.58 18.19 12.91
C PHE A 78 14.73 18.23 14.18
N ASP A 79 14.40 19.43 14.65
CA ASP A 79 13.58 19.65 15.85
C ASP A 79 12.14 19.14 15.67
N VAL A 80 11.49 19.45 14.54
CA VAL A 80 10.12 18.97 14.27
C VAL A 80 10.06 17.46 14.12
N THR A 81 11.08 16.87 13.47
CA THR A 81 11.18 15.42 13.28
C THR A 81 11.39 14.72 14.62
N ALA A 82 12.33 15.22 15.45
CA ALA A 82 12.59 14.68 16.77
C ALA A 82 11.36 14.80 17.69
N THR A 83 10.66 15.94 17.67
CA THR A 83 9.42 16.15 18.44
C THR A 83 8.37 15.09 18.13
N LYS A 84 8.15 14.81 16.84
CA LYS A 84 7.24 13.76 16.39
C LYS A 84 7.72 12.38 16.84
N ASP A 85 8.98 12.04 16.58
CA ASP A 85 9.50 10.70 16.81
C ASP A 85 9.59 10.34 18.30
N TRP A 86 9.95 11.30 19.15
CA TRP A 86 9.89 11.10 20.61
C TRP A 86 8.47 10.91 21.11
N THR A 87 7.51 11.70 20.60
CA THR A 87 6.11 11.52 20.99
C THR A 87 5.55 10.18 20.51
N ASN A 88 5.97 9.70 19.33
CA ASN A 88 5.59 8.37 18.84
C ASN A 88 6.03 7.22 19.77
N CYS A 89 7.08 7.41 20.59
CA CYS A 89 7.52 6.40 21.57
C CYS A 89 6.51 6.23 22.73
N THR A 90 5.75 7.27 23.05
CA THR A 90 4.83 7.29 24.18
C THR A 90 3.36 7.25 23.74
N ALA A 91 3.02 7.79 22.57
CA ALA A 91 1.66 7.87 22.05
C ALA A 91 1.05 6.49 21.81
N ARG A 92 -0.03 6.20 22.54
CA ARG A 92 -0.71 4.89 22.60
C ARG A 92 -2.22 5.07 22.70
N ALA A 93 -2.97 4.10 22.23
CA ALA A 93 -4.42 4.03 22.43
C ALA A 93 -4.91 2.59 22.46
N ASP A 94 -6.11 2.41 23.02
CA ASP A 94 -6.81 1.14 23.02
C ASP A 94 -7.63 0.99 21.73
N VAL A 95 -7.73 -0.23 21.21
CA VAL A 95 -8.59 -0.58 20.07
C VAL A 95 -9.83 -1.27 20.61
N VAL A 96 -10.97 -0.59 20.52
CA VAL A 96 -12.27 -1.07 21.02
C VAL A 96 -13.21 -1.33 19.84
N VAL A 97 -13.74 -2.55 19.73
CA VAL A 97 -14.70 -2.96 18.70
C VAL A 97 -15.97 -3.46 19.39
N ASP A 98 -17.13 -2.90 19.03
CA ASP A 98 -18.43 -3.30 19.61
C ASP A 98 -18.43 -3.33 21.16
N GLY A 99 -17.71 -2.40 21.79
CA GLY A 99 -17.57 -2.30 23.26
C GLY A 99 -16.53 -3.25 23.89
N GLN A 100 -15.88 -4.11 23.10
CA GLN A 100 -14.81 -4.99 23.56
C GLN A 100 -13.43 -4.41 23.21
N THR A 101 -12.57 -4.24 24.20
CA THR A 101 -11.16 -3.88 23.99
C THR A 101 -10.41 -5.08 23.42
N LEU A 102 -9.92 -4.97 22.19
CA LEU A 102 -9.14 -6.00 21.50
C LEU A 102 -7.64 -5.82 21.68
N LEU A 103 -7.18 -4.57 21.72
CA LEU A 103 -5.78 -4.22 21.96
C LEU A 103 -5.73 -3.10 22.99
N THR A 104 -4.84 -3.22 23.97
CA THR A 104 -4.61 -2.20 24.99
C THR A 104 -3.28 -1.49 24.74
N GLN A 105 -3.26 -0.17 24.86
CA GLN A 105 -2.05 0.66 24.80
C GLN A 105 -1.19 0.42 23.55
N ALA A 106 -1.85 0.23 22.41
CA ALA A 106 -1.21 0.00 21.12
C ALA A 106 -0.48 1.28 20.66
N PRO A 107 0.83 1.21 20.33
CA PRO A 107 1.57 2.36 19.82
C PRO A 107 1.01 2.89 18.49
N VAL A 108 1.10 4.20 18.26
CA VAL A 108 0.70 4.85 16.98
C VAL A 108 1.31 4.14 15.76
N SER A 109 2.59 3.81 15.82
CA SER A 109 3.32 3.15 14.73
C SER A 109 2.77 1.77 14.40
N TYR A 110 2.32 1.03 15.42
CA TYR A 110 1.69 -0.27 15.23
C TYR A 110 0.27 -0.15 14.68
N LEU A 111 -0.50 0.85 15.12
CA LEU A 111 -1.83 1.13 14.57
C LEU A 111 -1.76 1.47 13.07
N LEU A 112 -0.78 2.27 12.64
CA LEU A 112 -0.49 2.52 11.22
C LEU A 112 -0.15 1.25 10.45
N PHE A 113 0.64 0.34 11.05
CA PHE A 113 0.93 -0.96 10.47
C PHE A 113 -0.35 -1.78 10.28
N LEU A 114 -1.22 -1.85 11.29
CA LEU A 114 -2.48 -2.59 11.21
C LEU A 114 -3.41 -2.05 10.12
N GLU A 115 -3.53 -0.73 9.95
CA GLU A 115 -4.34 -0.15 8.86
C GLU A 115 -3.88 -0.63 7.48
N LYS A 116 -2.56 -0.70 7.26
CA LYS A 116 -1.99 -1.23 6.03
C LYS A 116 -2.31 -2.71 5.88
N GLN A 117 -2.06 -3.52 6.92
CA GLN A 117 -2.32 -4.96 6.88
C GLN A 117 -3.80 -5.28 6.67
N PHE A 118 -4.72 -4.49 7.22
CA PHE A 118 -6.15 -4.70 7.03
C PHE A 118 -6.61 -4.38 5.62
N THR A 119 -5.93 -3.46 4.92
CA THR A 119 -6.18 -3.22 3.49
C THR A 119 -5.81 -4.45 2.66
N ASP A 120 -4.66 -5.06 2.95
CA ASP A 120 -4.20 -6.29 2.30
C ASP A 120 -5.11 -7.47 2.65
N LEU A 121 -5.47 -7.63 3.93
CA LEU A 121 -6.36 -8.67 4.41
C LEU A 121 -7.76 -8.56 3.81
N ARG A 122 -8.29 -7.34 3.65
CA ARG A 122 -9.57 -7.12 2.97
C ARG A 122 -9.50 -7.59 1.51
N SER A 123 -8.39 -7.29 0.84
CA SER A 123 -8.15 -7.71 -0.54
C SER A 123 -8.04 -9.23 -0.65
N PHE A 124 -7.42 -9.88 0.33
CA PHE A 124 -7.37 -11.34 0.46
C PHE A 124 -8.76 -11.95 0.66
N ILE A 125 -9.54 -11.47 1.63
CA ILE A 125 -10.88 -12.01 1.93
C ILE A 125 -11.81 -11.88 0.73
N LYS A 126 -11.76 -10.76 0.00
CA LYS A 126 -12.54 -10.56 -1.24
C LYS A 126 -12.21 -11.56 -2.34
N LYS A 127 -11.02 -12.17 -2.33
CA LYS A 127 -10.58 -13.15 -3.33
C LYS A 127 -10.82 -14.59 -2.88
N LEU A 128 -11.36 -14.83 -1.68
CA LEU A 128 -11.68 -16.18 -1.24
C LEU A 128 -12.73 -16.81 -2.17
N PRO A 129 -12.54 -18.08 -2.60
CA PRO A 129 -13.49 -18.76 -3.44
C PRO A 129 -14.81 -18.95 -2.71
N VAL A 130 -15.91 -18.72 -3.42
CA VAL A 130 -17.28 -18.84 -2.91
C VAL A 130 -17.98 -20.02 -3.58
N LEU A 131 -18.82 -20.73 -2.82
CA LEU A 131 -19.63 -21.84 -3.33
C LEU A 131 -20.52 -21.38 -4.49
N ASP A 132 -20.61 -22.21 -5.53
CA ASP A 132 -21.47 -21.95 -6.68
C ASP A 132 -22.94 -21.97 -6.26
N ALA A 133 -23.68 -20.91 -6.62
CA ALA A 133 -25.09 -20.77 -6.32
C ALA A 133 -25.99 -21.68 -7.17
N ALA A 134 -25.45 -22.31 -8.23
CA ALA A 134 -26.19 -23.25 -9.07
C ALA A 134 -26.48 -24.59 -8.37
N ASP A 135 -25.69 -24.94 -7.35
CA ASP A 135 -25.83 -26.20 -6.61
C ASP A 135 -26.29 -25.95 -5.17
N THR A 136 -26.97 -26.94 -4.59
CA THR A 136 -27.28 -26.94 -3.14
C THR A 136 -26.16 -27.67 -2.40
N TRP A 137 -25.50 -26.96 -1.49
CA TRP A 137 -24.35 -27.45 -0.75
C TRP A 137 -24.70 -27.75 0.70
N THR A 138 -24.26 -28.90 1.18
CA THR A 138 -24.32 -29.29 2.59
C THR A 138 -22.93 -29.60 3.10
N PHE A 139 -22.62 -29.18 4.32
CA PHE A 139 -21.29 -29.42 4.90
C PHE A 139 -21.17 -30.88 5.32
N ASP A 140 -20.21 -31.59 4.75
CA ASP A 140 -19.87 -32.95 5.12
C ASP A 140 -18.74 -32.93 6.15
N GLN A 141 -19.08 -33.24 7.40
CA GLN A 141 -18.12 -33.27 8.51
C GLN A 141 -17.06 -34.36 8.35
N SER A 142 -17.37 -35.45 7.64
CA SER A 142 -16.43 -36.56 7.48
C SER A 142 -15.28 -36.20 6.53
N SER A 143 -15.59 -35.37 5.52
CA SER A 143 -14.65 -34.94 4.49
C SER A 143 -14.18 -33.49 4.65
N ASP A 144 -14.61 -32.81 5.72
CA ASP A 144 -14.32 -31.39 6.04
C ASP A 144 -14.50 -30.43 4.84
N CYS A 145 -15.54 -30.66 4.05
CA CYS A 145 -15.82 -29.87 2.85
C CYS A 145 -17.33 -29.80 2.55
N TRP A 146 -17.69 -28.96 1.56
CA TRP A 146 -19.06 -28.87 1.09
C TRP A 146 -19.32 -29.91 0.01
N ALA A 147 -20.42 -30.65 0.13
CA ALA A 147 -20.86 -31.64 -0.84
C ALA A 147 -22.28 -31.34 -1.33
N THR A 148 -22.57 -31.67 -2.59
CA THR A 148 -23.94 -31.60 -3.11
C THR A 148 -24.71 -32.87 -2.81
N GLU A 149 -26.03 -32.82 -2.95
CA GLU A 149 -26.80 -34.06 -3.01
C GLU A 149 -26.37 -34.92 -4.22
N PRO A 150 -26.36 -36.26 -4.10
CA PRO A 150 -26.00 -37.13 -5.19
C PRO A 150 -27.02 -37.05 -6.33
N VAL A 151 -26.57 -36.67 -7.52
CA VAL A 151 -27.39 -36.68 -8.74
C VAL A 151 -27.13 -37.96 -9.51
N GLN A 152 -28.19 -38.67 -9.90
CA GLN A 152 -28.09 -39.83 -10.77
C GLN A 152 -28.36 -39.46 -12.23
N THR A 153 -27.46 -39.88 -13.12
CA THR A 153 -27.65 -39.74 -14.58
C THR A 153 -27.50 -41.09 -15.26
N LEU A 154 -28.31 -41.32 -16.29
CA LEU A 154 -28.29 -42.55 -17.07
C LEU A 154 -27.22 -42.50 -18.15
N ARG A 155 -26.52 -43.62 -18.34
CA ARG A 155 -25.61 -43.82 -19.47
C ARG A 155 -26.30 -44.70 -20.50
N THR A 156 -26.47 -44.19 -21.70
CA THR A 156 -27.00 -44.95 -22.83
C THR A 156 -25.88 -45.38 -23.77
N PHE A 157 -26.11 -46.48 -24.47
CA PHE A 157 -25.27 -46.97 -25.54
C PHE A 157 -26.13 -47.24 -26.76
N LYS A 158 -25.69 -46.73 -27.91
CA LYS A 158 -26.36 -46.93 -29.19
C LYS A 158 -26.01 -48.28 -29.75
N THR A 159 -26.94 -49.22 -29.63
CA THR A 159 -26.80 -50.55 -30.22
C THR A 159 -27.43 -50.54 -31.61
N PRO A 160 -26.69 -50.93 -32.67
CA PRO A 160 -27.28 -51.07 -33.99
C PRO A 160 -28.27 -52.24 -33.99
N ARG A 161 -29.49 -51.97 -34.45
CA ARG A 161 -30.56 -52.94 -34.66
C ARG A 161 -30.94 -52.97 -36.14
N ASN A 162 -31.29 -54.14 -36.62
CA ASN A 162 -31.71 -54.33 -38.01
C ASN A 162 -33.24 -54.35 -38.05
N HIS A 163 -33.85 -53.40 -38.76
CA HIS A 163 -35.27 -53.45 -39.11
C HIS A 163 -35.42 -53.95 -40.54
N VAL A 164 -36.11 -55.07 -40.72
CA VAL A 164 -36.47 -55.56 -42.04
C VAL A 164 -37.70 -54.79 -42.50
N LYS A 165 -37.53 -53.86 -43.44
CA LYS A 165 -38.63 -53.07 -44.01
C LYS A 165 -39.50 -53.88 -44.97
N ALA A 166 -38.86 -54.80 -45.70
CA ALA A 166 -39.53 -55.74 -46.60
C ALA A 166 -38.80 -57.09 -46.55
N GLU A 167 -39.55 -58.17 -46.35
CA GLU A 167 -39.02 -59.54 -46.31
C GLU A 167 -38.51 -59.97 -47.68
N ALA A 168 -37.56 -60.92 -47.69
CA ALA A 168 -37.03 -61.45 -48.94
C ALA A 168 -38.13 -62.21 -49.71
N THR A 169 -38.22 -61.97 -51.01
CA THR A 169 -39.04 -62.78 -51.93
C THR A 169 -38.13 -63.63 -52.82
N GLU A 170 -38.68 -64.61 -53.53
CA GLU A 170 -37.90 -65.55 -54.37
C GLU A 170 -36.98 -64.84 -55.38
N HIS A 171 -37.32 -63.62 -55.80
CA HIS A 171 -36.57 -62.85 -56.79
C HIS A 171 -35.85 -61.61 -56.22
N HIS A 172 -36.07 -61.21 -54.96
CA HIS A 172 -35.50 -59.99 -54.38
C HIS A 172 -35.02 -60.19 -52.93
N PRO A 173 -33.79 -59.76 -52.59
CA PRO A 173 -33.29 -59.87 -51.23
C PRO A 173 -34.06 -58.95 -50.26
N ALA A 174 -34.06 -59.31 -48.98
CA ALA A 174 -34.69 -58.51 -47.93
C ALA A 174 -34.11 -57.09 -47.90
N GLN A 175 -34.99 -56.10 -47.77
CA GLN A 175 -34.58 -54.71 -47.56
C GLN A 175 -34.45 -54.47 -46.06
N VAL A 176 -33.20 -54.37 -45.60
CA VAL A 176 -32.86 -54.16 -44.19
C VAL A 176 -32.31 -52.75 -44.01
N GLU A 177 -32.85 -52.01 -43.05
CA GLU A 177 -32.28 -50.74 -42.61
C GLU A 177 -31.69 -50.92 -41.21
N VAL A 178 -30.47 -50.42 -41.02
CA VAL A 178 -29.83 -50.35 -39.71
C VAL A 178 -30.29 -49.06 -39.05
N TYR A 179 -30.89 -49.16 -37.86
CA TYR A 179 -31.18 -48.02 -37.00
C TYR A 179 -30.54 -48.23 -35.63
N TYR A 180 -30.32 -47.13 -34.91
CA TYR A 180 -29.69 -47.17 -33.60
C TYR A 180 -30.75 -47.03 -32.52
N GLU A 181 -30.76 -47.98 -31.59
CA GLU A 181 -31.58 -47.93 -30.38
C GLU A 181 -30.69 -47.52 -29.20
N ASP A 182 -31.14 -46.53 -28.43
CA ASP A 182 -30.45 -46.10 -27.20
C ASP A 182 -30.85 -47.02 -26.05
N VAL A 183 -29.96 -47.97 -25.70
CA VAL A 183 -30.16 -48.87 -24.56
C VAL A 183 -29.49 -48.27 -23.33
N THR A 184 -30.20 -48.18 -22.21
CA THR A 184 -29.60 -47.76 -20.94
C THR A 184 -28.69 -48.88 -20.42
N ILE A 185 -27.40 -48.58 -20.24
CA ILE A 185 -26.38 -49.54 -19.81
C ILE A 185 -25.93 -49.36 -18.37
N GLY A 186 -26.38 -48.30 -17.68
CA GLY A 186 -26.10 -48.09 -16.26
C GLY A 186 -26.40 -46.68 -15.79
N TYR A 187 -26.07 -46.42 -14.52
CA TYR A 187 -26.26 -45.13 -13.85
C TYR A 187 -24.92 -44.59 -13.34
N TRP A 188 -24.67 -43.31 -13.55
CA TRP A 188 -23.67 -42.55 -12.83
C TRP A 188 -24.32 -41.93 -11.60
N ARG A 189 -23.63 -41.98 -10.46
CA ARG A 189 -23.98 -41.20 -9.27
C ARG A 189 -22.88 -40.17 -9.06
N THR A 190 -23.22 -38.90 -9.19
CA THR A 190 -22.26 -37.80 -9.09
C THR A 190 -22.55 -36.99 -7.83
N VAL A 191 -21.51 -36.81 -7.01
CA VAL A 191 -21.49 -35.87 -5.88
C VAL A 191 -20.37 -34.87 -6.18
N LYS A 192 -20.68 -33.58 -6.15
CA LYS A 192 -19.65 -32.53 -6.26
C LYS A 192 -19.15 -32.20 -4.86
N PHE A 193 -17.85 -31.94 -4.75
CA PHE A 193 -17.21 -31.49 -3.52
C PHE A 193 -16.56 -30.13 -3.75
N SER A 194 -16.55 -29.27 -2.73
CA SER A 194 -15.96 -27.95 -2.78
C SER A 194 -15.35 -27.54 -1.43
N GLY A 195 -14.14 -27.01 -1.48
CA GLY A 195 -13.49 -26.32 -0.35
C GLY A 195 -13.77 -24.82 -0.30
N ALA A 196 -14.64 -24.31 -1.18
CA ALA A 196 -15.03 -22.90 -1.18
C ALA A 196 -15.91 -22.55 0.01
N LEU A 197 -16.02 -21.26 0.33
CA LEU A 197 -16.80 -20.78 1.47
C LEU A 197 -18.22 -20.37 1.05
N PRO A 198 -19.22 -20.48 1.95
CA PRO A 198 -20.49 -19.83 1.74
C PRO A 198 -20.32 -18.31 1.58
N ALA A 199 -21.03 -17.71 0.63
CA ALA A 199 -20.96 -16.26 0.37
C ALA A 199 -21.21 -15.43 1.65
N ARG A 200 -22.20 -15.86 2.45
CA ARG A 200 -22.51 -15.27 3.75
C ARG A 200 -21.30 -15.22 4.67
N ARG A 201 -20.51 -16.29 4.74
CA ARG A 201 -19.34 -16.36 5.63
C ARG A 201 -18.27 -15.35 5.20
N VAL A 202 -18.05 -15.20 3.90
CA VAL A 202 -17.11 -14.19 3.37
C VAL A 202 -17.59 -12.77 3.71
N ASN A 203 -18.88 -12.49 3.55
CA ASN A 203 -19.46 -11.18 3.89
C ASN A 203 -19.34 -10.88 5.39
N GLU A 204 -19.63 -11.83 6.27
CA GLU A 204 -19.45 -11.69 7.72
C GLU A 204 -17.99 -11.37 8.10
N MET A 205 -17.02 -11.98 7.42
CA MET A 205 -15.59 -11.68 7.64
C MET A 205 -15.24 -10.25 7.19
N LEU A 206 -15.78 -9.81 6.05
CA LEU A 206 -15.57 -8.44 5.55
C LEU A 206 -16.18 -7.39 6.47
N GLU A 207 -17.38 -7.63 6.98
CA GLU A 207 -18.05 -6.71 7.93
C GLU A 207 -17.26 -6.60 9.24
N LYS A 208 -16.80 -7.73 9.80
CA LYS A 208 -15.95 -7.73 10.99
C LYS A 208 -14.64 -6.98 10.77
N LEU A 209 -14.00 -7.19 9.62
CA LEU A 209 -12.76 -6.50 9.29
C LEU A 209 -12.98 -4.99 9.11
N GLU A 210 -14.11 -4.57 8.54
CA GLU A 210 -14.44 -3.15 8.40
C GLU A 210 -14.61 -2.49 9.78
N LYS A 211 -15.37 -3.11 10.69
CA LYS A 211 -15.51 -2.62 12.08
C LYS A 211 -14.16 -2.51 12.78
N LEU A 212 -13.33 -3.54 12.66
CA LEU A 212 -11.99 -3.55 13.24
C LEU A 212 -11.10 -2.46 12.63
N SER A 213 -11.18 -2.24 11.32
CA SER A 213 -10.43 -1.20 10.62
C SER A 213 -10.83 0.20 11.08
N GLN A 214 -12.12 0.44 11.29
CA GLN A 214 -12.62 1.71 11.84
C GLN A 214 -12.14 1.94 13.26
N ALA A 215 -12.20 0.92 14.13
CA ALA A 215 -11.70 1.01 15.50
C ALA A 215 -10.21 1.33 15.56
N VAL A 216 -9.38 0.70 14.72
CA VAL A 216 -7.94 1.01 14.65
C VAL A 216 -7.68 2.44 14.19
N LYS A 217 -8.45 2.95 13.22
CA LYS A 217 -8.36 4.36 12.79
C LYS A 217 -8.68 5.32 13.92
N PHE A 218 -9.75 5.06 14.67
CA PHE A 218 -10.10 5.90 15.82
C PHE A 218 -9.04 5.83 16.91
N ALA A 219 -8.54 4.63 17.23
CA ALA A 219 -7.44 4.47 18.18
C ALA A 219 -6.20 5.26 17.73
N ARG A 220 -5.87 5.25 16.43
CA ARG A 220 -4.74 6.02 15.91
C ARG A 220 -4.95 7.52 16.07
N GLU A 221 -6.14 8.03 15.76
CA GLU A 221 -6.45 9.44 15.96
C GLU A 221 -6.38 9.84 17.43
N GLU A 222 -6.85 8.98 18.35
CA GLU A 222 -6.73 9.21 19.79
C GLU A 222 -5.28 9.24 20.25
N ALA A 223 -4.47 8.27 19.81
CA ALA A 223 -3.04 8.24 20.12
C ALA A 223 -2.31 9.47 19.53
N ASN A 224 -2.67 9.89 18.32
CA ASN A 224 -2.15 11.12 17.69
C ASN A 224 -2.63 12.42 18.35
N ASN A 225 -3.62 12.35 19.23
CA ASN A 225 -4.08 13.47 20.02
C ASN A 225 -3.15 13.79 21.22
N SER A 226 -2.15 12.93 21.46
CA SER A 226 -1.16 13.09 22.52
C SER A 226 -0.45 14.45 22.42
N GLU A 227 -0.23 15.08 23.57
CA GLU A 227 0.58 16.29 23.65
C GLU A 227 2.05 15.98 23.34
N THR A 228 2.69 16.88 22.61
CA THR A 228 4.11 16.76 22.25
C THR A 228 4.98 17.61 23.15
N GLU A 229 6.14 17.09 23.53
CA GLU A 229 7.22 17.87 24.10
C GLU A 229 8.20 18.32 23.00
N GLU A 230 8.39 19.63 22.86
CA GLU A 230 9.26 20.22 21.85
C GLU A 230 10.72 19.75 22.05
N GLN A 231 11.30 19.13 21.02
CA GLN A 231 12.69 18.68 21.02
C GLN A 231 13.57 19.69 20.28
N ARG A 232 14.57 20.26 20.98
CA ARG A 232 15.57 21.18 20.42
C ARG A 232 16.93 20.48 20.33
N VAL A 233 17.12 19.76 19.24
CA VAL A 233 18.33 18.93 18.99
C VAL A 233 19.17 19.47 17.84
N GLY A 234 18.54 20.14 16.88
CA GLY A 234 19.19 20.62 15.65
C GLY A 234 20.30 21.62 15.94
N GLU A 235 20.04 22.60 16.82
CA GLU A 235 21.03 23.61 17.18
C GLU A 235 22.31 22.97 17.74
N ARG A 236 22.18 21.99 18.65
CA ARG A 236 23.33 21.27 19.22
C ARG A 236 24.17 20.56 18.14
N ILE A 237 23.51 19.96 17.16
CA ILE A 237 24.17 19.26 16.05
C ILE A 237 24.92 20.25 15.16
N PHE A 238 24.29 21.36 14.76
CA PHE A 238 24.92 22.32 13.86
C PHE A 238 25.96 23.20 14.55
N GLN A 239 25.80 23.48 15.84
CA GLN A 239 26.87 24.08 16.65
C GLN A 239 28.09 23.18 16.65
N TYR A 240 27.94 21.87 16.86
CA TYR A 240 29.08 20.94 16.80
C TYR A 240 29.75 20.91 15.40
N LEU A 241 28.96 20.99 14.32
CA LEU A 241 29.49 20.92 12.95
C LEU A 241 30.17 22.21 12.47
N PHE A 242 29.73 23.37 12.95
CA PHE A 242 30.14 24.68 12.43
C PHE A 242 30.73 25.62 13.49
N SER A 243 31.03 25.11 14.69
CA SER A 243 31.82 25.81 15.73
C SER A 243 33.23 26.11 15.27
#